data_AF-A6LYI3-F1
#
_entry.id   AF-A6LYI3-F1
#
_cell.length_a   1.000
_cell.length_b   1.000
_cell.length_c   1.000
_cell.angle_alpha   90.00
_cell.angle_beta   90.00
_cell.angle_gamma   90.00
#
_symmetry.space_group_name_H-M   'P 1'
#
loop_
_entity.id
_entity.type
_entity.pdbx_description
1 polymer ?
#
loop_
_entity_poly.entity_id
_entity_poly.type
_entity_poly.pdbx_seq_one_letter_code
_entity_poly.pdbx_strand_id
1 'polypeptide(L)'
;MRYNCNNNGRCSCGYKNNQNDKNEDNCNYVDISYRIKNHNHEYLSSTDYAKDDECVRHNHRIAGMTGPAIECGNSHVHKIEGRTDTFCDHYHDLCDTTGPAIYLPDGKHIHLVKGKTACADGHYHDYYFTTLVEDPTNVPKDKDC
;
A
#
# COMPACT_ATOMS: atom_id res chain seq x y z
N MET A 1 -20.87 6.36 -11.55
CA MET A 1 -20.26 5.36 -12.44
C MET A 1 -19.38 4.46 -11.59
N ARG A 2 -19.63 3.15 -11.56
CA ARG A 2 -18.78 2.20 -10.82
C ARG A 2 -17.63 1.81 -11.75
N TYR A 3 -16.45 2.38 -11.52
CA TYR A 3 -15.25 1.96 -12.23
C TYR A 3 -14.89 0.56 -11.77
N ASN A 4 -14.88 -0.40 -12.69
CA ASN A 4 -14.57 -1.79 -12.41
C ASN A 4 -13.03 -1.96 -12.48
N CYS A 5 -12.32 -1.35 -11.53
CA CYS A 5 -10.87 -1.55 -11.36
C CYS A 5 -10.70 -2.91 -10.65
N ASN A 6 -10.26 -3.93 -11.40
CA ASN A 6 -10.38 -5.33 -11.00
C ASN A 6 -9.54 -5.67 -9.76
N ASN A 7 -10.15 -6.37 -8.79
CA ASN A 7 -9.74 -6.50 -7.39
C ASN A 7 -8.90 -7.76 -7.08
N ASN A 8 -8.16 -8.29 -8.05
CA ASN A 8 -7.48 -9.59 -7.87
C ASN A 8 -6.01 -9.43 -7.47
N GLY A 9 -5.77 -8.86 -6.28
CA GLY A 9 -4.50 -8.99 -5.57
C GLY A 9 -4.39 -10.39 -4.96
N ARG A 10 -3.93 -11.38 -5.74
CA ARG A 10 -3.53 -12.68 -5.16
C ARG A 10 -2.12 -12.52 -4.60
N CYS A 11 -1.96 -12.70 -3.28
CA CYS A 11 -0.65 -12.88 -2.66
C CYS A 11 0.06 -14.06 -3.33
N SER A 12 1.11 -13.82 -4.11
CA SER A 12 2.01 -14.87 -4.55
C SER A 12 3.04 -15.08 -3.45
N CYS A 13 2.90 -16.15 -2.66
CA CYS A 13 3.99 -16.64 -1.82
C CYS A 13 5.11 -17.16 -2.74
N GLY A 14 6.11 -16.32 -2.99
CA GLY A 14 7.18 -16.65 -3.92
C GLY A 14 8.40 -15.75 -3.76
N TYR A 15 9.12 -15.88 -2.66
CA TYR A 15 10.54 -15.53 -2.64
C TYR A 15 11.28 -16.51 -3.56
N LYS A 16 11.51 -16.13 -4.81
CA LYS A 16 12.52 -16.76 -5.66
C LYS A 16 13.84 -16.02 -5.47
N ASN A 17 14.63 -16.46 -4.49
CA ASN A 17 16.05 -16.14 -4.46
C ASN A 17 16.73 -16.92 -5.58
N ASN A 18 17.14 -16.23 -6.64
CA ASN A 18 18.06 -16.78 -7.63
C ASN A 18 19.48 -16.29 -7.34
N GLN A 19 20.40 -17.24 -7.36
CA GLN A 19 21.77 -17.17 -6.86
C GLN A 19 22.67 -16.21 -7.65
N ASN A 20 23.69 -15.72 -6.92
CA ASN A 20 25.09 -15.48 -7.30
C ASN A 20 25.39 -14.89 -8.69
N ASP A 21 26.05 -13.73 -8.70
CA ASP A 21 27.28 -13.56 -9.48
C ASP A 21 28.18 -12.48 -8.84
N LYS A 22 29.41 -12.87 -8.52
CA LYS A 22 30.52 -11.95 -8.27
C LYS A 22 31.08 -11.53 -9.62
N ASN A 23 31.23 -10.23 -9.87
CA ASN A 23 32.38 -9.69 -10.60
C ASN A 23 32.46 -8.16 -10.44
N GLU A 24 33.70 -7.73 -10.23
CA GLU A 24 34.16 -6.38 -9.95
C GLU A 24 34.14 -5.48 -11.21
N ASP A 25 34.04 -4.18 -10.94
CA ASP A 25 34.53 -3.05 -11.75
C ASP A 25 34.03 -2.88 -13.19
N ASN A 26 32.85 -2.27 -13.34
CA ASN A 26 32.59 -1.35 -14.46
C ASN A 26 31.42 -0.39 -14.17
N CYS A 27 31.71 0.78 -13.61
CA CYS A 27 30.71 1.85 -13.42
C CYS A 27 30.40 2.56 -14.75
N ASN A 28 29.70 1.87 -15.65
CA ASN A 28 28.91 2.53 -16.68
C ASN A 28 27.59 2.96 -16.05
N TYR A 29 27.49 4.24 -15.67
CA TYR A 29 26.26 4.84 -15.15
C TYR A 29 25.25 4.92 -16.30
N VAL A 30 24.50 3.84 -16.49
CA VAL A 30 23.28 3.84 -17.27
C VAL A 30 22.27 4.61 -16.43
N ASP A 31 21.95 5.84 -16.83
CA ASP A 31 20.81 6.58 -16.28
C ASP A 31 19.53 5.83 -16.68
N ILE A 32 19.20 4.78 -15.92
CA ILE A 32 17.89 4.16 -15.96
C ILE A 32 16.98 5.15 -15.24
N SER A 33 16.59 6.20 -15.95
CA SER A 33 15.53 7.08 -15.48
C SER A 33 14.26 6.23 -15.45
N TYR A 34 13.94 5.65 -14.30
CA TYR A 34 12.59 5.21 -14.01
C TYR A 34 11.77 6.50 -13.97
N ARG A 35 11.29 6.95 -15.14
CA ARG A 35 10.29 8.02 -15.20
C ARG A 35 9.06 7.46 -14.50
N ILE A 36 8.95 7.69 -13.20
CA ILE A 36 7.80 7.30 -12.40
C ILE A 36 6.64 8.10 -12.97
N LYS A 37 5.76 7.42 -13.71
CA LYS A 37 4.44 7.96 -14.01
C LYS A 37 3.72 8.09 -12.66
N ASN A 38 3.48 9.33 -12.24
CA ASN A 38 2.44 9.74 -11.29
C ASN A 38 2.45 9.05 -9.92
N HIS A 39 3.43 9.42 -9.09
CA HIS A 39 3.46 9.34 -7.62
C HIS A 39 3.04 8.02 -6.95
N ASN A 40 3.25 7.99 -5.65
CA ASN A 40 2.72 6.99 -4.74
C ASN A 40 2.14 7.72 -3.53
N HIS A 41 1.47 6.98 -2.67
CA HIS A 41 1.01 7.51 -1.41
C HIS A 41 1.55 6.68 -0.26
N GLU A 42 1.89 7.38 0.80
CA GLU A 42 2.16 6.78 2.10
C GLU A 42 0.83 6.28 2.70
N TYR A 43 0.87 5.31 3.58
CA TYR A 43 -0.30 4.91 4.36
C TYR A 43 0.10 4.45 5.75
N LEU A 44 -0.76 4.75 6.72
CA LEU A 44 -0.67 4.32 8.11
C LEU A 44 -2.06 3.89 8.57
N SER A 45 -2.15 2.76 9.24
CA SER A 45 -3.43 2.26 9.74
C SER A 45 -3.26 1.25 10.88
N SER A 46 -4.39 0.69 11.31
CA SER A 46 -4.46 -0.49 12.16
C SER A 46 -5.58 -1.39 11.65
N THR A 47 -5.42 -2.66 11.89
CA THR A 47 -6.49 -3.62 11.62
C THR A 47 -7.60 -3.49 12.67
N ASP A 48 -8.75 -4.09 12.39
CA ASP A 48 -9.79 -4.32 13.38
C ASP A 48 -9.32 -5.29 14.48
N TYR A 49 -10.15 -5.50 15.50
CA TYR A 49 -9.85 -6.49 16.52
C TYR A 49 -10.44 -7.84 16.16
N ALA A 50 -9.59 -8.86 16.08
CA ALA A 50 -9.97 -10.26 15.94
C ALA A 50 -9.55 -11.05 17.17
N LYS A 51 -10.01 -12.30 17.26
CA LYS A 51 -9.54 -13.29 18.24
C LYS A 51 -8.73 -14.35 17.51
N ASP A 52 -7.61 -14.74 18.09
CA ASP A 52 -6.86 -15.93 17.67
C ASP A 52 -7.51 -17.23 18.17
N ASP A 53 -6.86 -18.35 17.85
CA ASP A 53 -7.23 -19.69 18.26
C ASP A 53 -7.20 -19.89 19.79
N GLU A 54 -6.42 -19.08 20.53
CA GLU A 54 -6.40 -19.03 21.99
C GLU A 54 -7.49 -18.11 22.58
N CYS A 55 -8.37 -17.58 21.74
CA CYS A 55 -9.43 -16.62 22.08
C CYS A 55 -8.92 -15.27 22.63
N VAL A 56 -7.64 -14.96 22.45
CA VAL A 56 -7.04 -13.67 22.84
C VAL A 56 -7.37 -12.63 21.77
N ARG A 57 -7.94 -11.50 22.21
CA ARG A 57 -8.36 -10.41 21.32
C ARG A 57 -7.20 -9.45 21.10
N HIS A 58 -6.80 -9.23 19.87
CA HIS A 58 -5.72 -8.31 19.52
C HIS A 58 -5.99 -7.61 18.18
N ASN A 59 -5.09 -6.70 17.80
CA ASN A 59 -5.05 -6.06 16.49
C ASN A 59 -3.60 -5.77 16.09
N HIS A 60 -3.43 -5.26 14.88
CA HIS A 60 -2.14 -5.03 14.26
C HIS A 60 -2.00 -3.62 13.70
N ARG A 61 -0.75 -3.14 13.58
CA ARG A 61 -0.42 -1.87 12.92
C ARG A 61 0.02 -2.09 11.48
N ILE A 62 -0.32 -1.14 10.62
CA ILE A 62 0.00 -1.15 9.19
C ILE A 62 0.71 0.16 8.86
N ALA A 63 1.83 0.07 8.15
CA ALA A 63 2.55 1.23 7.61
C ALA A 63 3.22 0.87 6.29
N GLY A 64 3.26 1.80 5.34
CA GLY A 64 3.95 1.57 4.07
C GLY A 64 3.71 2.63 3.01
N MET A 65 4.08 2.28 1.79
CA MET A 65 3.94 3.09 0.58
C MET A 65 3.20 2.27 -0.47
N THR A 66 2.29 2.89 -1.20
CA THR A 66 1.67 2.23 -2.34
C THR A 66 2.68 2.03 -3.47
N GLY A 67 2.36 1.11 -4.38
CA GLY A 67 3.03 1.01 -5.67
C GLY A 67 2.76 2.24 -6.57
N PRO A 68 3.39 2.29 -7.76
CA PRO A 68 3.15 3.35 -8.74
C PRO A 68 1.69 3.39 -9.20
N ALA A 69 1.23 4.55 -9.67
CA ALA A 69 -0.12 4.70 -10.19
C ALA A 69 -0.40 3.79 -11.39
N ILE A 70 -1.60 3.20 -11.39
CA ILE A 70 -2.16 2.39 -12.46
C ILE A 70 -3.40 3.12 -12.98
N GLU A 71 -3.34 3.60 -14.22
CA GLU A 71 -4.45 4.30 -14.87
C GLU A 71 -5.73 3.43 -14.84
N CYS A 72 -6.84 3.97 -14.34
CA CYS A 72 -8.15 3.32 -14.32
C CYS A 72 -9.25 4.32 -14.69
N GLY A 73 -9.68 4.30 -15.96
CA GLY A 73 -10.71 5.21 -16.47
C GLY A 73 -10.21 6.66 -16.48
N ASN A 74 -10.94 7.55 -15.80
CA ASN A 74 -10.57 8.97 -15.66
C ASN A 74 -9.81 9.26 -14.35
N SER A 75 -9.30 8.23 -13.69
CA SER A 75 -8.57 8.29 -12.42
C SER A 75 -7.43 7.26 -12.43
N HIS A 76 -6.87 6.93 -11.28
CA HIS A 76 -5.90 5.87 -11.10
C HIS A 76 -6.06 5.18 -9.75
N VAL A 77 -5.43 4.03 -9.62
CA VAL A 77 -5.38 3.22 -8.40
C VAL A 77 -3.93 2.83 -8.13
N HIS A 78 -3.65 2.35 -6.91
CA HIS A 78 -2.34 1.82 -6.56
C HIS A 78 -2.45 0.43 -5.97
N LYS A 79 -1.41 -0.38 -6.15
CA LYS A 79 -1.26 -1.63 -5.39
C LYS A 79 -0.72 -1.37 -4.00
N ILE A 80 -1.15 -2.17 -3.03
CA ILE A 80 -0.63 -2.22 -1.68
C ILE A 80 -0.12 -3.62 -1.44
N GLU A 81 1.15 -3.72 -1.07
CA GLU A 81 1.79 -4.94 -0.62
C GLU A 81 2.58 -4.60 0.64
N GLY A 82 2.38 -5.37 1.70
CA GLY A 82 3.02 -5.07 2.97
C GLY A 82 2.71 -6.11 4.03
N ARG A 83 3.13 -5.79 5.24
CA ARG A 83 2.97 -6.66 6.40
C ARG A 83 2.56 -5.82 7.59
N THR A 84 1.79 -6.41 8.49
CA THR A 84 1.54 -5.79 9.78
C THR A 84 2.79 -5.78 10.66
N ASP A 85 2.71 -5.09 11.79
CA ASP A 85 3.65 -5.33 12.89
C ASP A 85 3.58 -6.78 13.42
N THR A 86 4.49 -7.11 14.33
CA THR A 86 4.64 -8.44 14.93
C THR A 86 4.03 -8.53 16.33
N PHE A 87 2.93 -7.80 16.58
CA PHE A 87 2.24 -7.86 17.88
C PHE A 87 1.72 -9.29 18.14
N CYS A 88 1.69 -9.74 19.40
CA CYS A 88 1.30 -11.12 19.74
C CYS A 88 2.08 -12.22 18.98
N ASP A 89 3.36 -11.98 18.68
CA ASP A 89 4.30 -12.95 18.09
C ASP A 89 3.92 -13.47 16.68
N HIS A 90 3.06 -12.76 15.95
CA HIS A 90 2.77 -13.06 14.55
C HIS A 90 2.50 -11.78 13.75
N TYR A 91 2.36 -11.94 12.44
CA TYR A 91 2.03 -10.86 11.53
C TYR A 91 1.10 -11.40 10.44
N HIS A 92 0.43 -10.49 9.74
CA HIS A 92 -0.30 -10.81 8.54
C HIS A 92 0.21 -10.01 7.34
N ASP A 93 0.19 -10.64 6.17
CA ASP A 93 0.47 -9.95 4.91
C ASP A 93 -0.77 -9.19 4.42
N LEU A 94 -0.52 -8.06 3.75
CA LEU A 94 -1.50 -7.25 3.04
C LEU A 94 -1.23 -7.34 1.53
N CYS A 95 -2.28 -7.56 0.74
CA CYS A 95 -2.23 -7.45 -0.71
C CYS A 95 -3.57 -6.90 -1.21
N ASP A 96 -3.57 -5.66 -1.67
CA ASP A 96 -4.80 -4.98 -2.07
C ASP A 96 -4.56 -3.98 -3.21
N THR A 97 -5.65 -3.42 -3.72
CA THR A 97 -5.64 -2.29 -4.64
C THR A 97 -6.50 -1.19 -4.09
N THR A 98 -6.01 0.04 -4.12
CA THR A 98 -6.76 1.19 -3.64
C THR A 98 -7.99 1.44 -4.51
N GLY A 99 -8.98 2.14 -3.97
CA GLY A 99 -10.04 2.76 -4.76
C GLY A 99 -9.51 3.89 -5.66
N PRO A 100 -10.36 4.42 -6.57
CA PRO A 100 -10.01 5.59 -7.38
C PRO A 100 -9.74 6.82 -6.50
N ALA A 101 -9.08 7.82 -7.07
CA ALA A 101 -8.74 9.06 -6.38
C ALA A 101 -9.99 9.77 -5.82
N ILE A 102 -9.91 10.19 -4.55
CA ILE A 102 -10.89 11.04 -3.88
C ILE A 102 -10.26 12.44 -3.75
N TYR A 103 -10.70 13.35 -4.60
CA TYR A 103 -10.14 14.71 -4.68
C TYR A 103 -10.56 15.59 -3.48
N LEU A 104 -9.59 16.32 -2.98
CA LEU A 104 -9.69 17.36 -1.96
C LEU A 104 -9.91 18.74 -2.63
N PRO A 105 -10.33 19.78 -1.88
CA PRO A 105 -10.68 21.08 -2.46
C PRO A 105 -9.55 21.79 -3.22
N ASP A 106 -8.28 21.49 -2.92
CA ASP A 106 -7.09 22.09 -3.54
C ASP A 106 -6.57 21.29 -4.74
N GLY A 107 -7.28 20.24 -5.15
CA GLY A 107 -6.92 19.38 -6.28
C GLY A 107 -6.01 18.21 -5.93
N LYS A 108 -5.50 18.12 -4.68
CA LYS A 108 -4.82 16.91 -4.18
C LYS A 108 -5.83 15.78 -4.00
N HIS A 109 -5.38 14.55 -3.81
CA HIS A 109 -6.28 13.45 -3.49
C HIS A 109 -5.68 12.45 -2.50
N ILE A 110 -6.56 11.58 -2.02
CA ILE A 110 -6.26 10.36 -1.27
C ILE A 110 -6.94 9.17 -1.95
N HIS A 111 -6.57 7.96 -1.56
CA HIS A 111 -7.29 6.76 -1.97
C HIS A 111 -7.82 6.01 -0.76
N LEU A 112 -9.01 5.44 -0.88
CA LEU A 112 -9.60 4.55 0.12
C LEU A 112 -9.11 3.11 -0.10
N VAL A 113 -8.88 2.38 0.98
CA VAL A 113 -8.46 0.98 0.98
C VAL A 113 -9.39 0.22 1.91
N LYS A 114 -9.94 -0.90 1.42
CA LYS A 114 -10.75 -1.82 2.19
C LYS A 114 -10.37 -3.24 1.83
N GLY A 115 -9.98 -4.01 2.82
CA GLY A 115 -9.67 -5.41 2.59
C GLY A 115 -9.53 -6.19 3.88
N LYS A 116 -8.84 -7.31 3.74
CA LYS A 116 -8.63 -8.30 4.79
C LYS A 116 -7.21 -8.82 4.65
N THR A 117 -6.55 -9.02 5.78
CA THR A 117 -5.21 -9.58 5.80
C THR A 117 -5.22 -11.04 5.35
N ALA A 118 -4.06 -11.55 4.93
CA ALA A 118 -3.90 -12.99 4.75
C ALA A 118 -4.14 -13.72 6.08
N CYS A 119 -4.71 -14.93 6.01
CA CYS A 119 -4.88 -15.76 7.20
C CYS A 119 -3.50 -16.18 7.74
N ALA A 120 -3.26 -15.92 9.02
CA ALA A 120 -2.09 -16.35 9.77
C ALA A 120 -2.53 -16.71 11.19
N ASP A 121 -1.94 -17.76 11.76
CA ASP A 121 -2.28 -18.26 13.10
C ASP A 121 -3.80 -18.43 13.33
N GLY A 122 -4.46 -19.11 12.39
CA GLY A 122 -5.87 -19.48 12.49
C GLY A 122 -6.89 -18.35 12.22
N HIS A 123 -6.46 -17.09 12.09
CA HIS A 123 -7.38 -15.97 11.93
C HIS A 123 -6.88 -14.91 10.93
N TYR A 124 -7.69 -13.87 10.75
CA TYR A 124 -7.41 -12.73 9.86
C TYR A 124 -7.97 -11.46 10.49
N HIS A 125 -7.58 -10.33 9.94
CA HIS A 125 -8.18 -9.04 10.30
C HIS A 125 -8.72 -8.30 9.08
N ASP A 126 -9.80 -7.56 9.28
CA ASP A 126 -10.28 -6.58 8.31
C ASP A 126 -9.54 -5.25 8.51
N TYR A 127 -9.36 -4.49 7.43
CA TYR A 127 -8.81 -3.15 7.47
C TYR A 127 -9.59 -2.19 6.57
N TYR A 128 -9.65 -0.93 7.00
CA TYR A 128 -10.36 0.14 6.31
C TYR A 128 -9.67 1.47 6.58
N PHE A 129 -8.98 2.02 5.58
CA PHE A 129 -8.17 3.22 5.76
C PHE A 129 -8.02 4.02 4.48
N THR A 130 -7.46 5.21 4.59
CA THR A 130 -7.06 6.01 3.43
C THR A 130 -5.55 6.11 3.38
N THR A 131 -5.02 6.28 2.17
CA THR A 131 -3.66 6.76 2.01
C THR A 131 -3.51 8.18 2.57
N LEU A 132 -2.27 8.60 2.82
CA LEU A 132 -1.92 9.98 3.08
C LEU A 132 -2.06 10.82 1.81
N VAL A 133 -2.16 12.13 2.00
CA VAL A 133 -2.40 13.10 0.92
C VAL A 133 -1.26 13.11 -0.08
N GLU A 134 -1.59 13.32 -1.36
CA GLU A 134 -0.58 13.59 -2.39
C GLU A 134 0.26 14.85 -2.06
N ASP A 135 1.58 14.73 -2.22
CA ASP A 135 2.53 15.84 -2.12
C ASP A 135 2.27 16.71 -0.86
N PRO A 136 2.41 16.14 0.35
CA PRO A 136 2.13 16.86 1.58
C PRO A 136 3.06 18.06 1.80
N THR A 137 4.20 18.12 1.11
CA THR A 137 5.18 19.21 1.20
C THR A 137 4.73 20.46 0.46
N ASN A 138 3.95 20.34 -0.61
CA ASN A 138 3.38 21.48 -1.33
C ASN A 138 2.08 21.95 -0.66
N VAL A 139 2.24 22.68 0.44
CA VAL A 139 1.13 23.21 1.25
C VAL A 139 0.36 24.29 0.46
N PRO A 140 -0.98 24.32 0.49
CA PRO A 140 -1.75 25.40 -0.10
C PRO A 140 -1.29 26.76 0.41
N LYS A 141 -1.15 27.74 -0.49
CA LYS A 141 -0.87 29.12 -0.09
C LYS A 141 -2.08 29.66 0.67
N ASP A 142 -1.89 30.05 1.91
CA ASP A 142 -2.87 30.88 2.60
C ASP A 142 -3.10 32.14 1.74
N LYS A 143 -4.36 32.60 1.66
CA LYS A 143 -4.60 33.97 1.18
C LYS A 143 -3.83 34.87 2.13
N ASP A 144 -2.85 35.60 1.60
CA ASP A 144 -2.03 36.55 2.36
C ASP A 144 -2.89 37.25 3.43
N CYS A 145 -2.52 37.07 4.70
CA CYS A 145 -3.18 37.70 5.84
C CYS A 145 -3.02 39.22 5.79
#